data_AF-A0A356S3C9-F1
#
_entry.id   AF-A0A356S3C9-F1
#
_cell.length_a   1.000
_cell.length_b   1.000
_cell.length_c   1.000
_cell.angle_alpha   90.00
_cell.angle_beta   90.00
_cell.angle_gamma   90.00
#
_symmetry.space_group_name_H-M   'P 1'
#
loop_
_entity.id
_entity.type
_entity.pdbx_description
1 polymer ?
#
loop_
_entity_poly.entity_id
_entity_poly.type
_entity_poly.pdbx_seq_one_letter_code
_entity_poly.pdbx_strand_id
1 'polypeptide(L)' 'MLLAARDQSPFVSLLDLCQRVDPQTVNKRTMEALIRAGALDNLVKGDPDHARANLSAMLPGSVQAAEQSSRNQASGVE' A
#
# COMPACT_ATOMS: atom_id res chain seq x y z
N MET A 1 -3.07 -13.21 4.31
CA MET A 1 -3.63 -11.94 3.81
C MET A 1 -2.78 -11.30 2.71
N LEU A 2 -1.53 -10.87 2.96
CA LEU A 2 -0.72 -10.22 1.91
C LEU A 2 -0.48 -11.12 0.67
N LEU A 3 -0.12 -12.38 0.90
CA LEU A 3 0.06 -13.39 -0.16
C LEU A 3 -1.24 -13.71 -0.89
N ALA A 4 -2.35 -13.86 -0.15
CA ALA A 4 -3.67 -14.12 -0.72
C ALA A 4 -4.18 -12.94 -1.58
N ALA A 5 -3.87 -11.70 -1.18
CA ALA A 5 -4.13 -10.53 -2.02
C ALA A 5 -3.28 -10.59 -3.29
N ARG A 6 -1.97 -10.86 -3.18
CA ARG A 6 -1.04 -10.96 -4.33
C ARG A 6 -1.38 -12.08 -5.32
N ASP A 7 -1.92 -13.20 -4.84
CA ASP A 7 -2.30 -14.35 -5.66
C ASP A 7 -3.40 -14.02 -6.68
N GLN A 8 -4.31 -13.10 -6.32
CA GLN A 8 -5.37 -12.64 -7.22
C GLN A 8 -4.81 -11.82 -8.40
N SER A 9 -3.82 -10.97 -8.14
CA SER A 9 -3.11 -10.21 -9.17
C SER A 9 -1.90 -9.47 -8.58
N PRO A 10 -0.90 -9.13 -9.40
CA PRO A 10 0.17 -8.24 -8.98
C PRO A 10 -0.33 -6.91 -8.42
N PHE A 11 0.22 -6.49 -7.28
CA PHE A 11 0.16 -5.10 -6.84
C PHE A 11 0.80 -4.18 -7.88
N VAL A 12 0.04 -3.17 -8.30
CA VAL A 12 0.45 -2.21 -9.34
C VAL A 12 0.89 -0.86 -8.77
N SER A 13 0.52 -0.57 -7.52
CA SER A 13 0.90 0.66 -6.83
C SER A 13 0.82 0.48 -5.32
N LEU A 14 1.37 1.45 -4.58
CA LEU A 14 1.23 1.50 -3.12
C LEU A 14 -0.23 1.65 -2.68
N LEU A 15 -1.02 2.44 -3.42
CA LEU A 15 -2.45 2.61 -3.15
C LEU A 15 -3.24 1.30 -3.36
N ASP A 16 -2.97 0.59 -4.45
CA ASP A 16 -3.59 -0.72 -4.73
C ASP A 16 -3.30 -1.72 -3.60
N LEU A 17 -2.07 -1.73 -3.09
CA LEU A 17 -1.72 -2.53 -1.93
C LEU A 17 -2.51 -2.09 -0.68
N CYS A 18 -2.58 -0.80 -0.38
CA CYS A 18 -3.33 -0.27 0.76
C CYS A 18 -4.85 -0.54 0.67
N GLN A 19 -5.42 -0.60 -0.52
CA GLN A 19 -6.85 -0.88 -0.73
C GLN A 19 -7.19 -2.37 -0.62
N ARG A 20 -6.27 -3.25 -1.00
CA ARG A 20 -6.51 -4.71 -1.04
C ARG A 20 -6.15 -5.43 0.25
N VAL A 21 -5.39 -4.79 1.13
CA VAL A 21 -4.90 -5.38 2.38
C VAL A 21 -5.64 -4.76 3.56
N ASP A 22 -6.14 -5.59 4.47
CA ASP A 22 -6.86 -5.14 5.66
C ASP A 22 -5.94 -4.29 6.57
N PRO A 23 -6.27 -3.01 6.82
CA PRO A 23 -5.47 -2.12 7.67
C PRO A 23 -5.36 -2.59 9.12
N GLN A 24 -6.27 -3.44 9.60
CA GLN A 24 -6.17 -4.05 10.94
C GLN A 24 -5.02 -5.06 11.02
N THR A 25 -4.69 -5.72 9.90
CA THR A 25 -3.61 -6.70 9.84
C THR A 25 -2.28 -6.10 9.36
N VAL A 26 -2.35 -5.08 8.49
CA VAL A 26 -1.18 -4.41 7.94
C VAL A 26 -1.32 -2.91 8.13
N ASN A 27 -0.83 -2.45 9.27
CA ASN A 27 -0.87 -1.04 9.65
C ASN A 27 0.27 -0.23 9.01
N LYS A 28 0.24 1.09 9.18
CA LYS A 28 1.27 2.01 8.68
C LYS A 28 2.69 1.59 9.08
N ARG A 29 2.91 1.11 10.31
CA ARG A 29 4.26 0.67 10.76
C ARG A 29 4.73 -0.56 10.00
N THR A 30 3.84 -1.50 9.71
CA THR A 30 4.15 -2.67 8.89
C THR A 30 4.50 -2.25 7.45
N MET A 31 3.76 -1.30 6.88
CA MET A 31 4.09 -0.71 5.57
C MET A 31 5.48 -0.06 5.56
N GLU A 32 5.80 0.76 6.56
CA GLU A 32 7.13 1.39 6.69
C GLU A 32 8.24 0.36 6.81
N ALA A 33 8.00 -0.75 7.53
CA ALA A 33 8.95 -1.84 7.63
C ALA A 33 9.17 -2.55 6.28
N LEU A 34 8.10 -2.79 5.52
CA LEU A 34 8.19 -3.41 4.18
C LEU A 34 8.94 -2.51 3.18
N ILE A 35 8.73 -1.19 3.24
CA ILE A 35 9.50 -0.23 2.44
C ILE A 35 10.98 -0.29 2.80
N ARG A 36 11.31 -0.20 4.10
CA ARG A 36 12.71 -0.25 4.56
C ARG A 36 13.41 -1.57 4.24
N ALA A 37 12.66 -2.68 4.21
CA ALA A 37 13.16 -3.99 3.83
C ALA A 37 13.36 -4.17 2.31
N GLY A 38 12.93 -3.20 1.49
CA GLY A 38 13.00 -3.27 0.04
C GLY A 38 11.94 -4.15 -0.63
N ALA A 39 10.94 -4.62 0.13
CA ALA A 39 9.91 -5.52 -0.37
C ALA A 39 8.98 -4.87 -1.41
N LEU A 40 8.96 -3.53 -1.45
CA LEU A 40 8.10 -2.73 -2.30
C LEU A 40 8.87 -1.97 -3.39
N ASP A 41 10.19 -2.13 -3.51
CA ASP A 41 11.05 -1.31 -4.39
C ASP A 41 10.60 -1.38 -5.86
N ASN A 42 10.06 -2.52 -6.30
CA ASN A 42 9.56 -2.72 -7.66
C ASN A 42 8.22 -2.01 -7.98
N LEU A 43 7.56 -1.40 -6.99
CA LEU A 43 6.33 -0.63 -7.21
C LEU A 43 6.59 0.73 -7.85
N VAL A 44 7.83 1.21 -7.83
CA VAL A 44 8.23 2.49 -8.39
C VAL A 44 9.48 2.30 -9.23
N LYS A 45 9.65 3.09 -10.29
CA LYS A 45 10.86 3.04 -11.10
C LYS A 45 11.99 3.80 -10.40
N GLY A 46 13.21 3.29 -10.50
CA GLY A 46 14.41 3.96 -9.99
C GLY A 46 15.35 2.99 -9.26
N ASP A 47 16.43 3.54 -8.72
CA ASP A 47 17.30 2.85 -7.77
C ASP A 47 16.56 2.58 -6.44
N PRO A 48 16.91 1.53 -5.68
CA PRO A 48 16.28 1.22 -4.40
C PRO A 48 16.17 2.39 -3.42
N ASP A 49 17.18 3.27 -3.32
CA ASP A 49 17.11 4.41 -2.40
C ASP A 49 16.07 5.44 -2.85
N HIS A 50 15.99 5.68 -4.16
CA HIS A 50 14.96 6.55 -4.74
C HIS A 50 13.56 5.95 -4.57
N ALA A 51 13.41 4.65 -4.84
CA ALA A 51 12.14 3.94 -4.72
C ALA A 51 11.62 4.02 -3.28
N ARG A 52 12.47 3.75 -2.28
CA ARG A 52 12.10 3.80 -0.87
C ARG A 52 11.77 5.20 -0.38
N ALA A 53 12.52 6.21 -0.81
CA ALA A 53 12.22 7.60 -0.49
C ALA A 53 10.85 8.02 -1.04
N ASN A 54 10.57 7.67 -2.29
CA ASN A 54 9.30 7.97 -2.95
C ASN A 54 8.12 7.24 -2.26
N LEU A 55 8.26 5.93 -2.02
CA LEU A 55 7.24 5.14 -1.32
C LEU A 55 6.98 5.66 0.10
N SER A 56 8.01 6.05 0.83
CA SER A 56 7.87 6.61 2.18
C SER A 56 7.11 7.93 2.17
N ALA A 57 7.36 8.79 1.18
CA ALA A 57 6.64 10.06 1.00
C ALA A 57 5.17 9.83 0.60
N MET A 58 4.89 8.83 -0.23
CA MET A 58 3.54 8.49 -0.70
C MET A 58 2.69 7.77 0.36
N LEU A 59 3.31 7.08 1.32
CA LEU A 59 2.62 6.18 2.25
C LEU A 59 1.49 6.86 3.05
N PRO A 60 1.67 8.04 3.68
CA PRO A 60 0.60 8.66 4.46
C PRO A 60 -0.65 8.96 3.63
N GLY A 61 -0.47 9.49 2.41
CA GLY A 61 -1.57 9.80 1.50
C GLY A 61 -2.24 8.54 0.95
N SER A 62 -1.47 7.49 0.66
CA SER A 62 -2.00 6.21 0.16
C SER A 62 -2.88 5.51 1.19
N VAL A 63 -2.45 5.51 2.47
CA VAL A 63 -3.23 4.95 3.57
C VAL A 63 -4.53 5.74 3.77
N GLN A 64 -4.45 7.08 3.80
CA GLN A 64 -5.63 7.93 3.97
C GLN A 64 -6.64 7.74 2.82
N ALA A 65 -6.16 7.69 1.58
CA ALA A 65 -7.01 7.46 0.42
C ALA A 65 -7.70 6.09 0.47
N ALA A 66 -6.96 5.03 0.86
CA ALA A 66 -7.53 3.70 1.02
C ALA A 66 -8.60 3.63 2.11
N GLU A 67 -8.35 4.26 3.27
CA GLU A 67 -9.35 4.37 4.34
C GLU A 67 -10.61 5.12 3.89
N GLN A 68 -10.45 6.22 3.14
CA GLN A 68 -11.59 6.96 2.61
C GLN A 68 -12.39 6.13 1.60
N SER A 69 -11.71 5.43 0.67
CA SER A 69 -12.37 4.53 -0.27
C SER A 69 -13.16 3.43 0.45
N SER A 70 -12.57 2.81 1.48
CA SER A 70 -13.24 1.77 2.27
C SER A 70 -14.48 2.32 3.00
N ARG A 71 -14.41 3.53 3.57
CA ARG A 71 -15.56 4.19 4.20
C ARG A 71 -16.65 4.54 3.20
N ASN A 72 -16.29 5.03 2.02
CA ASN A 72 -17.25 5.35 0.96
C ASN A 72 -18.00 4.10 0.50
N GLN A 73 -17.27 3.00 0.27
CA GLN A 73 -17.86 1.69 -0.08
C GLN A 73 -18.78 1.15 1.02
N ALA A 74 -18.37 1.26 2.29
CA ALA A 74 -19.20 0.84 3.42
C ALA A 74 -20.46 1.70 3.60
N SER A 75 -20.44 2.95 3.14
CA SER A 75 -21.55 3.91 3.27
C SER A 75 -22.48 3.93 2.05
N GLY A 76 -22.16 3.18 0.98
CA GLY A 76 -22.98 3.09 -0.24
C GLY A 76 -23.00 4.37 -1.09
N VAL A 77 -21.99 5.24 -0.95
CA VAL A 77 -21.83 6.45 -1.75
C VAL A 77 -20.80 6.21 -2.85
N GLU A 78 -21.30 6.06 -4.08
CA GLU A 78 -20.55 6.15 -5.34
C GLU A 78 -21.03 7.36 -6.16
#